data_AF-A0A945B4M8-F1
#
_entry.id   AF-A0A945B4M8-F1
#
_cell.length_a   1.000
_cell.length_b   1.000
_cell.length_c   1.000
_cell.angle_alpha   90.00
_cell.angle_beta   90.00
_cell.angle_gamma   90.00
#
_symmetry.space_group_name_H-M   'P 1'
#
loop_
_entity.id
_entity.type
_entity.pdbx_description
1 polymer ?
#
loop_
_entity_poly.entity_id
_entity_poly.type
_entity_poly.pdbx_seq_one_letter_code
_entity_poly.pdbx_strand_id
1 'polypeptide(L)'
;MKLKNIIIFVLLYIFSGHSFGAKIYEVNISVYHKNQLIAQPDMKVNEGEKNNILVSLPDSEKYSCAVLINSTANSKVNVSVKFMSGNLVFSPEFVGVELGKEVLAVMNDFEIKLFIE
;
A
#
# COMPACT_ATOMS: atom_id res chain seq x y z
N MET A 1 -12.42 -57.03 -12.75
CA MET A 1 -11.07 -56.89 -12.15
C MET A 1 -10.61 -55.46 -12.38
N LYS A 2 -10.42 -54.71 -11.30
CA LYS A 2 -9.60 -53.49 -11.11
C LYS A 2 -9.78 -52.28 -12.05
N LEU A 3 -10.55 -51.32 -11.51
CA LEU A 3 -10.23 -49.89 -11.30
C LEU A 3 -8.86 -49.39 -11.80
N LYS A 4 -8.90 -48.23 -12.49
CA LYS A 4 -7.99 -47.06 -12.46
C LYS A 4 -7.92 -46.43 -13.86
N ASN A 5 -8.44 -45.24 -14.11
CA ASN A 5 -7.75 -43.93 -14.09
C ASN A 5 -8.30 -43.19 -15.34
N ILE A 6 -8.55 -41.89 -15.46
CA ILE A 6 -8.22 -40.67 -14.74
C ILE A 6 -9.28 -39.62 -15.16
N ILE A 7 -9.62 -38.77 -14.22
CA ILE A 7 -10.52 -37.62 -14.28
C ILE A 7 -10.09 -36.63 -15.39
N ILE A 8 -10.96 -36.36 -16.36
CA ILE A 8 -10.87 -35.18 -17.24
C ILE A 8 -12.23 -34.50 -17.20
N PHE A 9 -12.52 -33.86 -16.08
CA PHE A 9 -13.71 -33.05 -15.88
C PHE A 9 -13.33 -31.71 -15.23
N VAL A 10 -12.17 -31.14 -15.56
CA VAL A 10 -11.78 -29.79 -15.11
C VAL A 10 -10.81 -29.15 -16.11
N LEU A 11 -11.16 -29.10 -17.40
CA LEU A 11 -10.44 -28.23 -18.37
C LEU A 11 -11.21 -26.95 -18.70
N LEU A 12 -12.31 -26.68 -17.98
CA LEU A 12 -13.27 -25.62 -18.30
C LEU A 12 -13.76 -24.87 -17.05
N TYR A 13 -12.92 -24.80 -16.01
CA TYR A 13 -13.29 -24.09 -14.79
C TYR A 13 -12.11 -23.41 -14.09
N ILE A 14 -11.28 -22.67 -14.81
CA ILE A 14 -10.61 -21.52 -14.20
C ILE A 14 -10.57 -20.37 -15.22
N PHE A 15 -11.74 -19.80 -15.47
CA PHE A 15 -11.85 -18.34 -15.59
C PHE A 15 -11.45 -17.77 -14.23
N SER A 16 -10.18 -17.46 -14.00
CA SER A 16 -9.75 -16.65 -12.84
C SER A 16 -9.17 -15.35 -13.35
N GLY A 17 -10.02 -14.32 -13.34
CA GLY A 17 -9.71 -12.89 -13.43
C GLY A 17 -8.95 -12.51 -14.70
N HIS A 18 -9.58 -11.90 -15.71
CA HIS A 18 -9.86 -10.47 -15.64
C HIS A 18 -9.04 -9.72 -14.58
N SER A 19 -7.70 -9.75 -14.64
CA SER A 19 -6.92 -8.55 -14.33
C SER A 19 -7.25 -7.51 -15.40
N PHE A 20 -8.45 -6.93 -15.31
CA PHE A 20 -8.70 -5.60 -15.86
C PHE A 20 -7.57 -4.73 -15.32
N GLY A 21 -6.82 -4.08 -16.21
CA GLY A 21 -5.57 -3.38 -15.89
C GLY A 21 -5.66 -2.58 -14.59
N ALA A 22 -5.21 -3.19 -13.49
CA ALA A 22 -5.13 -2.53 -12.21
C ALA A 22 -4.07 -1.44 -12.38
N LYS A 23 -4.46 -0.19 -12.18
CA LYS A 23 -3.52 0.91 -12.23
C LYS A 23 -2.46 0.68 -11.15
N ILE A 24 -1.21 0.82 -11.52
CA ILE A 24 -0.09 0.75 -10.61
C ILE A 24 0.31 2.18 -10.33
N TYR A 25 0.33 2.54 -9.05
CA TYR A 25 0.75 3.87 -8.59
C TYR A 25 2.14 3.78 -7.97
N GLU A 26 2.99 4.75 -8.27
CA GLU A 26 4.24 4.95 -7.54
C GLU A 26 3.96 5.85 -6.34
N VAL A 27 4.31 5.39 -5.14
CA VAL A 27 3.95 6.05 -3.89
C VAL A 27 5.22 6.32 -3.11
N ASN A 28 5.53 7.60 -2.94
CA ASN A 28 6.61 8.06 -2.09
C ASN A 28 6.03 8.54 -0.76
N ILE A 29 6.47 7.92 0.33
CA ILE A 29 6.09 8.31 1.69
C ILE A 29 7.35 8.77 2.40
N SER A 30 7.35 9.98 2.95
CA SER A 30 8.39 10.46 3.85
C SER A 30 7.80 10.68 5.24
N VAL A 31 8.32 9.95 6.23
CA VAL A 31 7.87 9.98 7.62
C VAL A 31 8.91 10.71 8.46
N TYR A 32 8.46 11.73 9.18
CA TYR A 32 9.26 12.53 10.09
C TYR A 32 8.77 12.38 11.52
N HIS A 33 9.70 12.41 12.47
CA HIS A 33 9.43 12.53 13.90
C HIS A 33 10.27 13.67 14.47
N LYS A 34 9.63 14.66 15.11
CA LYS A 34 10.30 15.88 15.62
C LYS A 34 11.18 16.55 14.56
N ASN A 35 10.66 16.68 13.34
CA ASN A 35 11.34 17.25 12.16
C ASN A 35 12.57 16.47 11.65
N GLN A 36 12.79 15.24 12.09
CA GLN A 36 13.84 14.36 11.56
C GLN A 36 13.21 13.31 10.66
N LEU A 37 13.74 13.15 9.44
CA LEU A 37 13.32 12.08 8.53
C LEU A 37 13.71 10.74 9.14
N ILE A 38 12.71 9.94 9.48
CA ILE A 38 12.91 8.61 10.06
C ILE A 38 12.63 7.51 9.05
N ALA A 39 11.77 7.69 8.04
CA ALA A 39 11.56 6.65 7.03
C ALA A 39 11.18 7.25 5.68
N GLN A 40 11.65 6.63 4.60
CA GLN A 40 11.26 7.01 3.24
C GLN A 40 11.06 5.77 2.34
N PRO A 41 10.02 4.95 2.58
CA PRO A 41 9.71 3.86 1.67
C PRO A 41 9.26 4.37 0.31
N ASP A 42 9.83 3.77 -0.73
CA ASP A 42 9.33 3.83 -2.09
C ASP A 42 8.55 2.55 -2.38
N MET A 43 7.35 2.67 -2.97
CA MET A 43 6.50 1.51 -3.23
C MET A 43 5.65 1.65 -4.49
N LYS A 44 5.40 0.49 -5.11
CA LYS A 44 4.43 0.35 -6.20
C LYS A 44 3.18 -0.33 -5.65
N VAL A 45 2.05 0.35 -5.74
CA VAL A 45 0.78 -0.11 -5.17
C VAL A 45 -0.21 -0.33 -6.30
N ASN A 46 -0.69 -1.56 -6.45
CA ASN A 46 -1.80 -1.85 -7.35
C ASN A 46 -3.10 -1.31 -6.75
N GLU A 47 -3.93 -0.69 -7.58
CA GLU A 47 -5.24 -0.22 -7.17
C GLU A 47 -6.08 -1.35 -6.54
N GLY A 48 -6.71 -1.05 -5.39
CA GLY A 48 -7.54 -2.01 -4.66
C GLY A 48 -6.75 -3.08 -3.88
N GLU A 49 -5.42 -3.11 -3.99
CA GLU A 49 -4.57 -4.04 -3.25
C GLU A 49 -3.86 -3.36 -2.08
N LYS A 50 -3.94 -3.99 -0.91
CA LYS A 50 -3.17 -3.57 0.27
C LYS A 50 -1.74 -4.06 0.15
N ASN A 51 -0.82 -3.14 -0.08
CA ASN A 51 0.60 -3.44 -0.13
C ASN A 51 1.23 -3.13 1.23
N ASN A 52 1.94 -4.11 1.80
CA ASN A 52 2.67 -3.94 3.05
C ASN A 52 4.17 -3.98 2.76
N ILE A 53 4.88 -2.92 3.13
CA ILE A 53 6.35 -2.91 3.08
C ILE A 53 6.89 -2.93 4.50
N LEU A 54 7.90 -3.77 4.69
CA LEU A 54 8.74 -3.77 5.88
C LEU A 54 9.94 -2.86 5.62
N VAL A 55 10.00 -1.72 6.31
CA VAL A 55 11.19 -0.84 6.29
C VAL A 55 11.98 -1.15 7.56
N SER A 56 13.28 -1.37 7.42
CA SER A 56 14.18 -1.52 8.56
C SER A 56 15.07 -0.30 8.61
N LEU A 57 15.06 0.42 9.74
CA LEU A 57 16.07 1.44 10.01
C LEU A 57 17.30 0.84 10.68
N PRO A 58 18.44 1.55 10.63
CA PRO A 58 19.70 1.07 11.20
C PRO A 58 19.59 0.67 12.68
N ASP A 59 18.72 1.33 13.44
CA ASP A 59 18.67 1.22 14.91
C ASP A 59 17.33 0.69 15.49
N SER A 60 16.77 -0.38 14.90
CA SER A 60 16.03 -1.42 15.66
C SER A 60 14.49 -1.42 15.70
N GLU A 61 13.77 -0.75 14.81
CA GLU A 61 12.33 -1.00 14.69
C GLU A 61 11.93 -1.36 13.25
N LYS A 62 11.18 -2.46 13.11
CA LYS A 62 10.61 -2.89 11.83
C LYS A 62 9.33 -2.10 11.61
N TYR A 63 9.34 -1.26 10.60
CA TYR A 63 8.18 -0.49 10.21
C TYR A 63 7.34 -1.28 9.23
N SER A 64 6.07 -1.48 9.53
CA SER A 64 5.11 -1.90 8.51
C SER A 64 4.43 -0.65 7.98
N CYS A 65 4.69 -0.33 6.72
CA CYS A 65 3.91 0.65 5.96
C CYS A 65 2.88 -0.11 5.15
N ALA A 66 1.60 0.04 5.48
CA ALA A 66 0.52 -0.49 4.67
C ALA A 66 -0.12 0.66 3.89
N VAL A 67 -0.19 0.52 2.57
CA VAL A 67 -0.86 1.47 1.69
C VAL A 67 -1.95 0.76 0.90
N LEU A 68 -3.14 1.35 0.90
CA LEU A 68 -4.24 0.98 0.04
C LEU A 68 -4.65 2.19 -0.76
N ILE A 69 -4.63 2.06 -2.09
CA ILE A 69 -5.08 3.09 -3.02
C ILE A 69 -6.37 2.63 -3.67
N ASN A 70 -7.42 3.42 -3.51
CA ASN A 70 -8.66 3.27 -4.25
C ASN A 70 -8.86 4.51 -5.11
N SER A 71 -9.03 4.33 -6.42
CA SER A 71 -9.34 5.47 -7.27
C SER A 71 -10.73 6.01 -6.96
N THR A 72 -10.84 7.32 -7.08
CA THR A 72 -12.11 8.05 -7.04
C THR A 72 -12.30 8.74 -8.39
N ALA A 73 -13.44 9.40 -8.59
CA ALA A 73 -13.63 10.22 -9.78
C ALA A 73 -12.56 11.33 -9.85
N ASN A 74 -12.17 11.72 -11.08
CA ASN A 74 -11.30 12.88 -11.35
C ASN A 74 -9.85 12.78 -10.86
N SER A 75 -9.14 11.69 -11.13
CA SER A 75 -7.70 11.55 -10.85
C SER A 75 -7.30 11.75 -9.38
N LYS A 76 -8.23 11.44 -8.48
CA LYS A 76 -8.03 11.47 -7.04
C LYS A 76 -8.03 10.05 -6.47
N VAL A 77 -7.31 9.85 -5.38
CA VAL A 77 -7.24 8.57 -4.69
C VAL A 77 -7.44 8.71 -3.19
N ASN A 78 -8.00 7.68 -2.56
CA ASN A 78 -8.00 7.55 -1.11
C ASN A 78 -6.85 6.66 -0.69
N VAL A 79 -6.11 7.08 0.33
CA VAL A 79 -4.85 6.45 0.76
C VAL A 79 -4.91 6.25 2.26
N SER A 80 -4.90 4.99 2.69
CA SER A 80 -4.70 4.67 4.11
C SER A 80 -3.25 4.33 4.31
N VAL A 81 -2.55 5.06 5.19
CA VAL A 81 -1.17 4.75 5.57
C VAL A 81 -1.20 4.26 7.00
N LYS A 82 -0.67 3.07 7.26
CA LYS A 82 -0.40 2.60 8.61
C LYS A 82 1.10 2.51 8.81
N PHE A 83 1.61 3.16 9.86
CA PHE A 83 2.99 3.15 10.29
C PHE A 83 3.06 2.62 11.73
N MET A 84 3.90 1.60 11.97
CA MET A 84 4.05 0.99 13.30
C MET A 84 5.53 0.82 13.63
N SER A 85 5.94 1.19 14.85
CA SER A 85 7.32 1.11 15.33
C SER A 85 7.34 0.85 16.84
N GLY A 86 7.64 -0.38 17.26
CA GLY A 86 7.51 -0.77 18.67
C GLY A 86 6.08 -0.53 19.20
N ASN A 87 5.92 0.41 20.13
CA ASN A 87 4.61 0.83 20.68
C ASN A 87 3.99 2.03 19.94
N LEU A 88 4.69 2.63 19.00
CA LEU A 88 4.21 3.76 18.22
C LEU A 88 3.33 3.23 17.09
N VAL A 89 2.08 3.69 17.05
CA VAL A 89 1.15 3.43 15.94
C VAL A 89 0.66 4.77 15.42
N PHE A 90 0.94 5.04 14.16
CA PHE A 90 0.42 6.20 13.44
C PHE A 90 -0.33 5.72 12.20
N SER A 91 -1.56 6.16 12.01
CA SER A 91 -2.43 5.63 10.93
C SER A 91 -3.26 6.73 10.27
N PRO A 92 -2.64 7.68 9.54
CA PRO A 92 -3.40 8.70 8.86
C PRO A 92 -4.16 8.13 7.65
N GLU A 93 -5.34 8.69 7.43
CA GLU A 93 -6.13 8.47 6.21
C GLU A 93 -6.13 9.76 5.39
N PHE A 94 -5.75 9.65 4.12
CA PHE A 94 -5.75 10.73 3.16
C PHE A 94 -6.93 10.52 2.19
N VAL A 95 -7.85 11.47 2.15
CA VAL A 95 -9.06 11.39 1.32
C VAL A 95 -8.92 12.32 0.13
N GLY A 96 -9.13 11.78 -1.08
CA GLY A 96 -9.16 12.57 -2.31
C GLY A 96 -7.81 13.20 -2.71
N VAL A 97 -6.70 12.49 -2.48
CA VAL A 97 -5.33 12.88 -2.87
C VAL A 97 -5.25 12.99 -4.38
N GLU A 98 -4.81 14.13 -4.88
CA GLU A 98 -4.63 14.38 -6.31
C GLU A 98 -3.26 13.85 -6.76
N LEU A 99 -3.22 13.10 -7.86
CA LEU A 99 -1.97 12.58 -8.42
C LEU A 99 -1.01 13.73 -8.80
N GLY A 100 0.28 13.54 -8.60
CA GLY A 100 1.32 14.53 -8.86
C GLY A 100 1.36 15.70 -7.87
N LYS A 101 0.63 15.64 -6.75
CA LYS A 101 0.69 16.64 -5.67
C LYS A 101 1.08 15.99 -4.36
N GLU A 102 2.00 16.65 -3.65
CA GLU A 102 2.36 16.26 -2.29
C GLU A 102 1.23 16.63 -1.33
N VAL A 103 0.89 15.71 -0.44
CA VAL A 103 -0.05 15.92 0.66
C VAL A 103 0.60 15.59 1.99
N LEU A 104 0.13 16.28 3.03
CA LEU A 104 0.72 16.25 4.37
C LEU A 104 -0.31 15.78 5.40
N ALA A 105 0.08 14.85 6.26
CA ALA A 105 -0.64 14.54 7.48
C ALA A 105 0.28 14.77 8.69
N VAL A 106 -0.18 15.55 9.65
CA VAL A 106 0.53 15.81 10.91
C VAL A 106 -0.30 15.28 12.07
N MET A 107 0.32 14.51 12.96
CA MET A 107 -0.31 14.02 14.18
C MET A 107 0.72 13.97 15.31
N ASN A 108 0.49 14.75 16.36
CA ASN A 108 1.44 14.92 17.47
C ASN A 108 2.84 15.33 16.94
N ASP A 109 3.88 14.59 17.33
CA ASP A 109 5.27 14.82 16.90
C ASP A 109 5.61 14.19 15.55
N PHE A 110 4.63 13.59 14.86
CA PHE A 110 4.82 12.90 13.57
C PHE A 110 4.26 13.70 12.40
N GLU A 111 4.99 13.64 11.29
CA GLU A 111 4.60 14.22 10.02
C GLU A 111 4.81 13.17 8.92
N ILE A 112 3.81 12.99 8.05
CA ILE A 112 3.91 12.17 6.84
C ILE A 112 3.64 13.04 5.63
N LYS A 113 4.62 13.08 4.73
CA LYS A 113 4.48 13.57 3.37
C LYS A 113 4.22 12.39 2.46
N LEU A 114 3.21 12.52 1.62
CA LEU A 114 2.78 11.49 0.69
C LEU A 114 2.73 12.12 -0.70
N PHE A 115 3.30 11.43 -1.68
CA PHE A 115 3.27 11.80 -3.08
C PHE A 115 2.96 10.56 -3.91
N ILE A 116 2.06 10.70 -4.89
CA ILE A 116 1.56 9.59 -5.70
C ILE A 116 1.61 9.97 -7.18
N GLU A 117 2.17 9.09 -8.00
CA GLU A 117 2.19 9.18 -9.47
C GLU A 117 1.38 8.07 -10.13
#